data_AF-A0ABD4SZA6-F1
#
_entry.id   AF-A0ABD4SZA6-F1
#
_cell.length_a   1.000
_cell.length_b   1.000
_cell.length_c   1.000
_cell.angle_alpha   90.00
_cell.angle_beta   90.00
_cell.angle_gamma   90.00
#
_symmetry.space_group_name_H-M   'P 1'
#
loop_
_entity.id
_entity.type
_entity.pdbx_description
1 polymer ?
#
loop_
_entity_poly.entity_id
_entity_poly.type
_entity_poly.pdbx_seq_one_letter_code
_entity_poly.pdbx_strand_id
1 'polypeptide(L)'
;MVKPKTDGSGVPHWEDADYAQRMAQHDRLFALLAIAAGLIFLQGYMIAPLIPRLTEIFKVSAQEIGFIVPAYMLSYALAALFYGILSDRLGRWPVIQASMIGFILCTALTATSQTAGQMSFWRLLTGLGASGVIPLTFALIGDMFPYNQRGAKLGLVFAAMEGGMAVGSAGGAMLEPFVGWQLLFLGTATAAALVLWRLRQYGALFDAPKVQRMPSVQTVFAGYRAVLSNFRGARTYGYVLWNGIYHSGVYTWLGFYMSQRYDMNALQIGLTILGYGIPGLIFSPLIGRAVDRWGRRWLIPPGLGMAALAGLAMIPEVPPFATTTAVLVLSLGYDFTQPLFVGIVTSLTDDEKLGQTMGLKVFTLFTGFGIGSWLFGEALHWGFASALAIFAGMQLLAAIAAVPLFWQEKPDDPSATLASESS
;
A
#
# COMPACT_ATOMS: atom_id res chain seq x y z
N MET A 1 28.03 -13.01 -46.48
CA MET A 1 26.79 -13.39 -45.76
C MET A 1 26.99 -14.81 -45.23
N VAL A 2 27.29 -14.94 -43.95
CA VAL A 2 27.43 -16.25 -43.28
C VAL A 2 26.05 -16.60 -42.71
N LYS A 3 25.45 -17.71 -43.17
CA LYS A 3 24.19 -18.22 -42.60
C LYS A 3 24.45 -18.86 -41.23
N PRO A 4 23.67 -18.56 -40.18
CA PRO A 4 23.79 -19.25 -38.90
C PRO A 4 23.15 -20.65 -38.97
N LYS A 5 23.67 -21.57 -38.15
CA LYS A 5 23.12 -22.92 -37.94
C LYS A 5 21.82 -22.83 -37.14
N THR A 6 20.76 -23.44 -37.65
CA THR A 6 19.51 -23.71 -36.94
C THR A 6 19.70 -24.92 -36.02
N ASP A 7 19.37 -24.81 -34.74
CA ASP A 7 18.97 -26.01 -33.99
C ASP A 7 17.53 -26.39 -34.40
N GLY A 8 17.12 -27.62 -34.10
CA GLY A 8 15.91 -28.25 -34.65
C GLY A 8 14.58 -27.64 -34.21
N SER A 9 14.56 -26.42 -33.65
CA SER A 9 13.36 -25.72 -33.20
C SER A 9 12.69 -24.85 -34.29
N GLY A 10 13.40 -24.55 -35.38
CA GLY A 10 12.87 -23.76 -36.50
C GLY A 10 12.65 -22.26 -36.19
N VAL A 11 13.00 -21.80 -34.98
CA VAL A 11 12.91 -20.39 -34.58
C VAL A 11 14.28 -19.72 -34.81
N PRO A 12 14.37 -18.56 -35.48
CA PRO A 12 15.63 -17.86 -35.65
C PRO A 12 16.19 -17.32 -34.31
N HIS A 13 17.46 -17.58 -34.01
CA HIS A 13 18.15 -17.16 -32.77
C HIS A 13 18.11 -15.64 -32.47
N TRP A 14 17.83 -14.79 -33.46
CA TRP A 14 17.66 -13.35 -33.27
C TRP A 14 16.28 -12.99 -32.68
N GLU A 15 15.24 -13.81 -32.87
CA GLU A 15 13.94 -13.63 -32.22
C GLU A 15 14.06 -13.89 -30.70
N ASP A 16 14.92 -14.83 -30.29
CA ASP A 16 15.20 -15.10 -28.88
C ASP A 16 15.97 -13.94 -28.20
N ALA A 17 16.93 -13.33 -28.91
CA ALA A 17 17.70 -12.20 -28.40
C ALA A 17 16.84 -10.93 -28.27
N ASP A 18 16.01 -10.64 -29.28
CA ASP A 18 15.06 -9.53 -29.25
C ASP A 18 13.98 -9.74 -28.18
N TYR A 19 13.51 -10.98 -27.99
CA TYR A 19 12.58 -11.34 -26.91
C TYR A 19 13.20 -11.14 -25.53
N ALA A 20 14.42 -11.66 -25.31
CA ALA A 20 15.13 -11.50 -24.05
C ALA A 20 15.41 -10.02 -23.73
N GLN A 21 15.75 -9.22 -24.74
CA GLN A 21 15.97 -7.78 -24.58
C GLN A 21 14.68 -7.03 -24.23
N ARG A 22 13.55 -7.36 -24.87
CA ARG A 22 12.22 -6.78 -24.53
C ARG A 22 11.80 -7.15 -23.11
N MET A 23 11.99 -8.40 -22.70
CA MET A 23 11.68 -8.85 -21.34
C MET A 23 12.55 -8.13 -20.30
N ALA A 24 13.85 -7.94 -20.56
CA ALA A 24 14.72 -7.19 -19.68
C ALA A 24 14.32 -5.70 -19.56
N GLN A 25 13.78 -5.10 -20.63
CA GLN A 25 13.25 -3.74 -20.59
C GLN A 25 11.96 -3.65 -19.78
N HIS A 26 11.03 -4.61 -19.93
CA HIS A 26 9.84 -4.71 -19.10
C HIS A 26 10.23 -4.86 -17.62
N ASP A 27 11.18 -5.74 -17.30
CA ASP A 27 11.64 -5.94 -15.92
C ASP A 27 12.20 -4.66 -15.28
N ARG A 28 13.00 -3.89 -16.04
CA ARG A 28 13.51 -2.59 -15.58
C ARG A 28 12.41 -1.56 -15.40
N LEU A 29 11.46 -1.49 -16.32
CA LEU A 29 10.29 -0.63 -16.20
C LEU A 29 9.51 -0.92 -14.91
N PHE A 30 9.23 -2.21 -14.64
CA PHE A 30 8.51 -2.60 -13.44
C PHE A 30 9.31 -2.38 -12.15
N ALA A 31 10.63 -2.56 -12.19
CA ALA A 31 11.48 -2.20 -11.05
C ALA A 31 11.39 -0.69 -10.73
N LEU A 32 11.37 0.17 -11.75
CA LEU A 32 11.20 1.62 -11.56
C LEU A 32 9.80 1.97 -11.02
N LEU A 33 8.75 1.31 -11.50
CA LEU A 33 7.39 1.49 -10.97
C LEU A 33 7.27 1.00 -9.52
N ALA A 34 7.92 -0.12 -9.18
CA ALA A 34 7.99 -0.61 -7.81
C ALA A 34 8.73 0.39 -6.90
N ILE A 35 9.86 0.93 -7.34
CA ILE A 35 10.58 1.99 -6.60
C ILE A 35 9.69 3.23 -6.44
N ALA A 36 8.95 3.65 -7.48
CA ALA A 36 8.02 4.77 -7.39
C ALA A 36 6.92 4.51 -6.35
N ALA A 37 6.34 3.31 -6.33
CA ALA A 37 5.37 2.90 -5.31
C ALA A 37 5.98 2.91 -3.89
N GLY A 38 7.21 2.43 -3.75
CA GLY A 38 7.96 2.49 -2.49
C GLY A 38 8.21 3.92 -2.01
N LEU A 39 8.57 4.85 -2.90
CA LEU A 39 8.76 6.26 -2.55
C LEU A 39 7.45 6.94 -2.12
N ILE A 40 6.33 6.56 -2.73
CA ILE A 40 5.00 7.02 -2.32
C ILE A 40 4.69 6.56 -0.88
N PHE A 41 4.96 5.28 -0.57
CA PHE A 41 4.77 4.74 0.77
C PHE A 41 5.75 5.33 1.79
N LEU A 42 7.02 5.51 1.43
CA LEU A 42 8.01 6.21 2.24
C LEU A 42 7.50 7.59 2.65
N GLN A 43 6.96 8.34 1.70
CA GLN A 43 6.43 9.66 1.95
C GLN A 43 5.12 9.65 2.75
N GLY A 44 4.24 8.69 2.50
CA GLY A 44 3.00 8.54 3.25
C GLY A 44 3.22 8.25 4.73
N TYR A 45 4.26 7.47 5.04
CA TYR A 45 4.51 6.94 6.40
C TYR A 45 5.52 7.75 7.22
N MET A 46 6.21 8.74 6.64
CA MET A 46 7.16 9.58 7.38
C MET A 46 6.53 10.58 8.36
N ILE A 47 5.25 10.94 8.20
CA ILE A 47 4.60 11.97 9.04
C ILE A 47 4.25 11.46 10.44
N ALA A 48 3.66 10.26 10.54
CA ALA A 48 3.22 9.69 11.81
C ALA A 48 4.29 9.71 12.93
N PRO A 49 5.54 9.27 12.69
CA PRO A 49 6.58 9.29 13.72
C PRO A 49 7.10 10.72 14.01
N LEU A 50 6.83 11.69 13.12
CA LEU A 50 7.19 13.10 13.30
C LEU A 50 6.14 13.93 14.03
N ILE A 51 4.97 13.35 14.36
CA ILE A 51 3.88 14.08 15.03
C ILE A 51 4.36 14.85 16.27
N PRO A 52 5.08 14.24 17.24
CA PRO A 52 5.53 14.97 18.43
C PRO A 52 6.39 16.19 18.09
N ARG A 53 7.30 16.02 17.14
CA ARG A 53 8.23 17.06 16.72
C ARG A 53 7.53 18.19 15.96
N LEU A 54 6.59 17.86 15.08
CA LEU A 54 5.81 18.86 14.34
C LEU A 54 4.85 19.63 15.26
N THR A 55 4.35 19.00 16.34
CA THR A 55 3.59 19.67 17.40
C THR A 55 4.44 20.75 18.08
N GLU A 56 5.71 20.47 18.41
CA GLU A 56 6.63 21.47 18.97
C GLU A 56 6.92 22.62 17.99
N ILE A 57 7.18 22.30 16.72
CA ILE A 57 7.57 23.28 15.69
C ILE A 57 6.41 24.22 15.36
N PHE A 58 5.23 23.67 15.08
CA PHE A 58 4.06 24.44 14.70
C PHE A 58 3.28 24.98 15.91
N LYS A 59 3.62 24.54 17.14
CA LYS A 59 2.99 24.97 18.39
C LYS A 59 1.47 24.75 18.40
N VAL A 60 1.05 23.58 17.94
CA VAL A 60 -0.35 23.15 17.85
C VAL A 60 -0.55 21.79 18.51
N SER A 61 -1.79 21.38 18.73
CA SER A 61 -2.10 20.08 19.32
C SER A 61 -1.59 18.89 18.47
N ALA A 62 -1.35 17.74 19.12
CA ALA A 62 -1.02 16.51 18.40
C ALA A 62 -2.17 16.08 17.48
N GLN A 63 -3.42 16.35 17.88
CA GLN A 63 -4.64 16.20 17.10
C GLN A 63 -4.54 16.94 15.77
N GLU A 64 -4.23 18.24 15.80
CA GLU A 64 -4.08 19.08 14.60
C GLU A 64 -2.98 18.58 13.65
N ILE A 65 -1.85 18.10 14.17
CA ILE A 65 -0.81 17.49 13.33
C ILE A 65 -1.26 16.13 12.79
N GLY A 66 -1.92 15.33 13.62
CA GLY A 66 -2.44 14.02 13.23
C GLY A 66 -3.42 14.08 12.06
N PHE A 67 -4.18 15.19 11.91
CA PHE A 67 -5.06 15.45 10.75
C PHE A 67 -4.33 15.52 9.40
N ILE A 68 -3.01 15.71 9.39
CA ILE A 68 -2.22 15.72 8.16
C ILE A 68 -2.23 14.34 7.48
N VAL A 69 -2.26 13.25 8.26
CA VAL A 69 -2.31 11.88 7.74
C VAL A 69 -3.62 11.61 6.98
N PRO A 70 -4.82 11.80 7.55
CA PRO A 70 -6.06 11.60 6.81
C PRO A 70 -6.23 12.56 5.63
N ALA A 71 -5.70 13.79 5.70
CA ALA A 71 -5.73 14.71 4.56
C ALA A 71 -5.07 14.11 3.30
N TYR A 72 -3.94 13.43 3.47
CA TYR A 72 -3.28 12.68 2.38
C TYR A 72 -4.05 11.39 2.03
N MET A 73 -4.45 10.58 3.01
CA MET A 73 -5.02 9.25 2.75
C MET A 73 -6.41 9.32 2.08
N LEU A 74 -7.27 10.25 2.52
CA LEU A 74 -8.62 10.38 1.96
C LEU A 74 -8.61 10.96 0.56
N SER A 75 -7.73 11.93 0.29
CA SER A 75 -7.56 12.48 -1.06
C SER A 75 -6.95 11.45 -2.00
N TYR A 76 -5.97 10.67 -1.54
CA TYR A 76 -5.45 9.51 -2.26
C TYR A 76 -6.56 8.54 -2.64
N ALA A 77 -7.39 8.15 -1.66
CA ALA A 77 -8.50 7.22 -1.88
C ALA A 77 -9.44 7.73 -2.99
N LEU A 78 -9.91 8.97 -2.86
CA LEU A 78 -10.82 9.58 -3.82
C LEU A 78 -10.24 9.58 -5.23
N ALA A 79 -8.97 10.00 -5.38
CA ALA A 79 -8.32 10.05 -6.68
C ALA A 79 -8.07 8.65 -7.30
N ALA A 80 -7.85 7.62 -6.48
CA ALA A 80 -7.65 6.25 -6.97
C ALA A 80 -8.84 5.70 -7.78
N LEU A 81 -10.08 6.11 -7.45
CA LEU A 81 -11.28 5.73 -8.22
C LEU A 81 -11.30 6.30 -9.64
N PHE A 82 -10.67 7.46 -9.84
CA PHE A 82 -10.71 8.16 -11.13
C PHE A 82 -9.54 7.78 -12.03
N TYR A 83 -8.36 7.46 -11.46
CA TYR A 83 -7.17 7.26 -12.26
C TYR A 83 -7.21 6.04 -13.17
N GLY A 84 -7.88 4.95 -12.79
CA GLY A 84 -8.07 3.79 -13.67
C GLY A 84 -8.88 4.14 -14.93
N ILE A 85 -9.99 4.86 -14.76
CA ILE A 85 -10.83 5.30 -15.88
C ILE A 85 -10.08 6.31 -16.75
N LEU A 86 -9.35 7.23 -16.12
CA LEU A 86 -8.59 8.26 -16.81
C LEU A 86 -7.47 7.64 -17.66
N SER A 87 -6.78 6.64 -17.15
CA SER A 87 -5.70 5.94 -17.86
C SER A 87 -6.18 5.00 -18.94
N ASP A 88 -7.41 4.49 -18.87
CA ASP A 88 -8.03 3.73 -19.96
C ASP A 88 -8.25 4.62 -21.19
N ARG A 89 -8.61 5.90 -20.97
CA ARG A 89 -8.84 6.90 -22.03
C ARG A 89 -7.55 7.55 -22.54
N LEU A 90 -6.73 8.07 -21.64
CA LEU A 90 -5.54 8.86 -22.00
C LEU A 90 -4.31 7.99 -22.28
N GLY A 91 -4.40 6.69 -22.00
CA GLY A 91 -3.26 5.79 -21.93
C GLY A 91 -2.61 5.81 -20.54
N ARG A 92 -1.89 4.74 -20.22
CA ARG A 92 -1.26 4.53 -18.91
C ARG A 92 -0.14 5.54 -18.65
N TRP A 93 0.70 5.78 -19.66
CA TRP A 93 1.90 6.63 -19.53
C TRP A 93 1.60 8.09 -19.18
N PRO A 94 0.72 8.83 -19.88
CA PRO A 94 0.44 10.24 -19.53
C PRO A 94 -0.12 10.39 -18.11
N VAL A 95 -0.92 9.44 -17.65
CA VAL A 95 -1.52 9.48 -16.30
C VAL A 95 -0.49 9.18 -15.22
N ILE A 96 0.37 8.17 -15.40
CA ILE A 96 1.48 7.90 -14.47
C ILE A 96 2.42 9.11 -14.41
N GLN A 97 2.77 9.69 -15.55
CA GLN A 97 3.64 10.86 -15.60
C GLN A 97 3.01 12.07 -14.88
N ALA A 98 1.74 12.37 -15.12
CA ALA A 98 1.04 13.47 -14.45
C ALA A 98 0.93 13.25 -12.93
N SER A 99 0.61 12.02 -12.52
CA SER A 99 0.57 11.60 -11.12
C SER A 99 1.94 11.79 -10.45
N MET A 100 3.02 11.29 -11.04
CA MET A 100 4.37 11.47 -10.50
C MET A 100 4.77 12.94 -10.42
N ILE A 101 4.48 13.76 -11.43
CA ILE A 101 4.77 15.20 -11.40
C ILE A 101 4.01 15.89 -10.25
N GLY A 102 2.71 15.60 -10.10
CA GLY A 102 1.89 16.11 -9.00
C GLY A 102 2.46 15.70 -7.64
N PHE A 103 2.83 14.42 -7.48
CA PHE A 103 3.48 13.91 -6.27
C PHE A 103 4.79 14.63 -5.97
N ILE A 104 5.69 14.77 -6.94
CA ILE A 104 7.00 15.42 -6.77
C ILE A 104 6.83 16.88 -6.35
N LEU A 105 6.02 17.65 -7.09
CA LEU A 105 5.84 19.08 -6.83
C LEU A 105 5.19 19.32 -5.47
N CYS A 106 4.10 18.61 -5.16
CA CYS A 106 3.40 18.80 -3.89
C CYS A 106 4.21 18.28 -2.69
N THR A 107 4.99 17.21 -2.87
CA THR A 107 5.97 16.76 -1.85
C THR A 107 7.01 17.84 -1.59
N ALA A 108 7.58 18.45 -2.63
CA ALA A 108 8.54 19.54 -2.46
C ALA A 108 7.92 20.78 -1.80
N LEU A 109 6.70 21.15 -2.19
CA LEU A 109 5.96 22.28 -1.59
C LEU A 109 5.55 22.02 -0.13
N THR A 110 5.40 20.77 0.27
CA THR A 110 5.17 20.42 1.68
C THR A 110 6.30 20.92 2.57
N ALA A 111 7.55 20.91 2.08
CA ALA A 111 8.73 21.41 2.80
C ALA A 111 8.68 22.91 3.11
N THR A 112 7.84 23.70 2.41
CA THR A 112 7.70 25.15 2.63
C THR A 112 6.59 25.49 3.63
N SER A 113 6.00 24.49 4.29
CA SER A 113 4.87 24.70 5.21
C SER A 113 5.31 25.44 6.47
N GLN A 114 4.62 26.53 6.79
CA GLN A 114 4.84 27.35 7.99
C GLN A 114 3.78 27.10 9.06
N THR A 115 2.66 26.46 8.71
CA THR A 115 1.58 26.10 9.62
C THR A 115 1.10 24.67 9.36
N ALA A 116 0.49 24.05 10.37
CA ALA A 116 -0.14 22.74 10.24
C ALA A 116 -1.23 22.72 9.14
N GLY A 117 -2.03 23.79 9.04
CA GLY A 117 -3.05 23.92 7.99
C GLY A 117 -2.46 23.97 6.58
N GLN A 118 -1.36 24.70 6.38
CA GLN A 118 -0.66 24.75 5.09
C GLN A 118 -0.07 23.37 4.74
N MET A 119 0.49 22.67 5.72
CA MET A 119 0.99 21.31 5.53
C MET A 119 -0.16 20.37 5.14
N SER A 120 -1.29 20.39 5.85
CA SER A 120 -2.48 19.60 5.51
C SER A 120 -2.97 19.86 4.08
N PHE A 121 -2.98 21.12 3.63
CA PHE A 121 -3.34 21.47 2.25
C PHE A 121 -2.40 20.84 1.22
N TRP A 122 -1.08 20.99 1.40
CA TRP A 122 -0.12 20.36 0.49
C TRP A 122 -0.19 18.84 0.51
N ARG A 123 -0.48 18.26 1.66
CA ARG A 123 -0.61 16.82 1.85
C ARG A 123 -1.86 16.27 1.17
N LEU A 124 -2.97 17.02 1.19
CA LEU A 124 -4.15 16.74 0.39
C LEU A 124 -3.81 16.73 -1.11
N LEU A 125 -3.15 17.77 -1.61
CA LEU A 125 -2.75 17.80 -3.04
C LEU A 125 -1.74 16.70 -3.39
N THR A 126 -0.87 16.34 -2.46
CA THR A 126 0.09 15.25 -2.66
C THR A 126 -0.61 13.89 -2.72
N GLY A 127 -1.67 13.67 -1.93
CA GLY A 127 -2.49 12.46 -1.98
C GLY A 127 -3.18 12.30 -3.33
N LEU A 128 -3.75 13.39 -3.85
CA LEU A 128 -4.27 13.42 -5.23
C LEU A 128 -3.18 13.07 -6.24
N GLY A 129 -2.01 13.69 -6.16
CA GLY A 129 -0.90 13.41 -7.08
C GLY A 129 -0.39 11.97 -6.99
N ALA A 130 -0.33 11.36 -5.80
CA ALA A 130 0.29 10.06 -5.60
C ALA A 130 -0.54 8.87 -6.12
N SER A 131 -1.87 8.98 -6.17
CA SER A 131 -2.72 7.78 -6.26
C SER A 131 -2.80 7.11 -7.62
N GLY A 132 -2.26 7.73 -8.67
CA GLY A 132 -2.24 7.14 -10.00
C GLY A 132 -1.22 6.01 -10.15
N VAL A 133 -0.08 6.04 -9.45
CA VAL A 133 1.03 5.12 -9.75
C VAL A 133 0.70 3.66 -9.44
N ILE A 134 0.17 3.38 -8.26
CA ILE A 134 -0.03 2.01 -7.76
C ILE A 134 -1.12 1.22 -8.52
N PRO A 135 -2.37 1.71 -8.64
CA PRO A 135 -3.41 0.98 -9.37
C PRO A 135 -3.03 0.78 -10.84
N LEU A 136 -2.33 1.74 -11.45
CA LEU A 136 -1.86 1.61 -12.83
C LEU A 136 -0.71 0.62 -12.96
N THR A 137 0.16 0.53 -11.97
CA THR A 137 1.19 -0.52 -11.92
C THR A 137 0.54 -1.90 -11.85
N PHE A 138 -0.51 -2.08 -11.04
CA PHE A 138 -1.24 -3.36 -10.99
C PHE A 138 -1.93 -3.70 -12.31
N ALA A 139 -2.57 -2.72 -12.97
CA ALA A 139 -3.15 -2.93 -14.29
C ALA A 139 -2.09 -3.36 -15.32
N LEU A 140 -0.94 -2.69 -15.33
CA LEU A 140 0.17 -3.03 -16.23
C LEU A 140 0.73 -4.44 -16.00
N ILE A 141 0.74 -4.94 -14.77
CA ILE A 141 1.15 -6.33 -14.50
C ILE A 141 0.21 -7.32 -15.21
N GLY A 142 -1.10 -7.07 -15.16
CA GLY A 142 -2.09 -7.88 -15.86
C GLY A 142 -1.94 -7.81 -17.38
N ASP A 143 -1.63 -6.62 -17.90
CA ASP A 143 -1.50 -6.35 -19.33
C ASP A 143 -0.21 -6.91 -19.95
N MET A 144 0.91 -6.85 -19.23
CA MET A 144 2.25 -7.09 -19.81
C MET A 144 2.86 -8.46 -19.48
N PHE A 145 2.35 -9.17 -18.48
CA PHE A 145 2.93 -10.45 -18.06
C PHE A 145 1.95 -11.62 -18.14
N PRO A 146 2.45 -12.81 -18.53
CA PRO A 146 1.68 -14.03 -18.48
C PRO A 146 1.29 -14.35 -17.03
N TYR A 147 0.14 -15.02 -16.86
CA TYR A 147 -0.48 -15.30 -15.57
C TYR A 147 0.50 -15.87 -14.52
N ASN A 148 1.37 -16.80 -14.92
CA ASN A 148 2.37 -17.45 -14.05
C ASN A 148 3.45 -16.49 -13.51
N GLN A 149 3.70 -15.34 -14.15
CA GLN A 149 4.70 -14.36 -13.71
C GLN A 149 4.08 -13.20 -12.92
N ARG A 150 2.76 -12.98 -13.04
CA ARG A 150 2.06 -11.85 -12.39
C ARG A 150 2.26 -11.84 -10.88
N GLY A 151 2.20 -13.01 -10.23
CA GLY A 151 2.40 -13.14 -8.78
C GLY A 151 3.76 -12.63 -8.31
N ALA A 152 4.84 -12.95 -9.04
CA ALA A 152 6.18 -12.49 -8.71
C ALA A 152 6.32 -10.96 -8.85
N LYS A 153 5.71 -10.38 -9.88
CA LYS A 153 5.72 -8.92 -10.10
C LYS A 153 4.90 -8.16 -9.08
N LEU A 154 3.73 -8.69 -8.70
CA LEU A 154 2.93 -8.17 -7.59
C LEU A 154 3.75 -8.21 -6.29
N GLY A 155 4.43 -9.33 -6.02
CA GLY A 155 5.31 -9.48 -4.86
C GLY A 155 6.42 -8.43 -4.80
N LEU A 156 7.04 -8.10 -5.93
CA LEU A 156 8.06 -7.03 -6.01
C LEU A 156 7.49 -5.66 -5.64
N VAL A 157 6.31 -5.32 -6.16
CA VAL A 157 5.64 -4.03 -5.87
C VAL A 157 5.27 -3.96 -4.39
N PHE A 158 4.72 -5.03 -3.81
CA PHE A 158 4.44 -5.09 -2.38
C PHE A 158 5.70 -4.96 -1.53
N ALA A 159 6.77 -5.68 -1.85
CA ALA A 159 8.04 -5.56 -1.13
C ALA A 159 8.59 -4.13 -1.18
N ALA A 160 8.43 -3.43 -2.30
CA ALA A 160 8.83 -2.03 -2.41
C ALA A 160 7.93 -1.09 -1.58
N MET A 161 6.61 -1.34 -1.53
CA MET A 161 5.68 -0.59 -0.69
C MET A 161 5.98 -0.79 0.81
N GLU A 162 6.18 -2.04 1.25
CA GLU A 162 6.54 -2.40 2.63
C GLU A 162 7.91 -1.82 3.01
N GLY A 163 8.89 -1.93 2.10
CA GLY A 163 10.21 -1.30 2.29
C GLY A 163 10.12 0.22 2.38
N GLY A 164 9.28 0.84 1.54
CA GLY A 164 8.96 2.26 1.61
C GLY A 164 8.40 2.63 2.98
N MET A 165 7.39 1.90 3.46
CA MET A 165 6.80 2.09 4.77
C MET A 165 7.82 1.96 5.91
N ALA A 166 8.66 0.92 5.88
CA ALA A 166 9.72 0.70 6.87
C ALA A 166 10.71 1.86 6.90
N VAL A 167 11.22 2.27 5.72
CA VAL A 167 12.20 3.35 5.59
C VAL A 167 11.58 4.70 5.92
N GLY A 168 10.34 4.96 5.51
CA GLY A 168 9.64 6.22 5.78
C GLY A 168 9.38 6.41 7.28
N SER A 169 8.86 5.36 7.91
CA SER A 169 8.51 5.36 9.33
C SER A 169 9.72 5.46 10.27
N ALA A 170 10.75 4.66 10.04
CA ALA A 170 11.96 4.72 10.85
C ALA A 170 12.86 5.88 10.44
N GLY A 171 13.19 5.95 9.14
CA GLY A 171 14.09 6.96 8.59
C GLY A 171 13.58 8.38 8.78
N GLY A 172 12.26 8.60 8.75
CA GLY A 172 11.65 9.90 9.01
C GLY A 172 12.08 10.48 10.37
N ALA A 173 11.83 9.75 11.45
CA ALA A 173 12.18 10.23 12.80
C ALA A 173 13.67 10.09 13.14
N MET A 174 14.38 9.11 12.56
CA MET A 174 15.83 8.95 12.79
C MET A 174 16.66 10.06 12.12
N LEU A 175 16.25 10.52 10.93
CA LEU A 175 17.02 11.51 10.17
C LEU A 175 16.61 12.95 10.49
N GLU A 176 15.37 13.20 10.93
CA GLU A 176 14.88 14.55 11.23
C GLU A 176 15.81 15.37 12.15
N PRO A 177 16.39 14.81 13.24
CA PRO A 177 17.27 15.59 14.11
C PRO A 177 18.55 16.11 13.44
N PHE A 178 18.96 15.50 12.33
CA PHE A 178 20.21 15.80 11.64
C PHE A 178 20.01 16.69 10.41
N VAL A 179 18.93 16.47 9.66
CA VAL A 179 18.68 17.16 8.37
C VAL A 179 17.43 18.05 8.39
N GLY A 180 16.61 17.95 9.44
CA GLY A 180 15.31 18.61 9.51
C GLY A 180 14.24 17.94 8.64
N TRP A 181 12.98 18.11 9.03
CA TRP A 181 11.86 17.44 8.35
C TRP A 181 11.69 17.91 6.90
N GLN A 182 12.05 19.17 6.60
CA GLN A 182 11.97 19.74 5.25
C GLN A 182 12.84 18.98 4.26
N LEU A 183 14.07 18.62 4.65
CA LEU A 183 15.00 17.89 3.78
C LEU A 183 14.54 16.45 3.51
N LEU A 184 13.74 15.85 4.39
CA LEU A 184 13.13 14.53 4.14
C LEU A 184 12.14 14.58 2.96
N PHE A 185 11.30 15.62 2.93
CA PHE A 185 10.38 15.85 1.81
C PHE A 185 11.12 16.18 0.52
N LEU A 186 12.10 17.09 0.56
CA LEU A 186 12.89 17.45 -0.62
C LEU A 186 13.72 16.26 -1.15
N GLY A 187 14.28 15.45 -0.25
CA GLY A 187 15.01 14.22 -0.61
C GLY A 187 14.11 13.22 -1.31
N THR A 188 12.91 13.00 -0.79
CA THR A 188 11.92 12.10 -1.40
C THR A 188 11.44 12.62 -2.76
N ALA A 189 11.15 13.92 -2.88
CA ALA A 189 10.78 14.55 -4.14
C ALA A 189 11.90 14.42 -5.19
N THR A 190 13.16 14.60 -4.78
CA THR A 190 14.33 14.45 -5.64
C THR A 190 14.48 13.00 -6.12
N ALA A 191 14.39 12.03 -5.21
CA ALA A 191 14.43 10.60 -5.58
C ALA A 191 13.32 10.24 -6.57
N ALA A 192 12.08 10.72 -6.34
CA ALA A 192 10.96 10.50 -7.25
C ALA A 192 11.16 11.18 -8.62
N ALA A 193 11.77 12.37 -8.66
CA ALA A 193 12.13 13.04 -9.90
C ALA A 193 13.18 12.26 -10.70
N LEU A 194 14.18 11.67 -10.04
CA LEU A 194 15.18 10.81 -10.68
C LEU A 194 14.53 9.54 -11.26
N VAL A 195 13.60 8.92 -10.52
CA VAL A 195 12.84 7.77 -10.99
C VAL A 195 12.01 8.15 -12.21
N LEU A 196 11.27 9.27 -12.17
CA LEU A 196 10.48 9.75 -13.31
C LEU A 196 11.35 10.04 -14.53
N TRP A 197 12.51 10.68 -14.33
CA TRP A 197 13.46 10.95 -15.41
C TRP A 197 13.93 9.66 -16.08
N ARG A 198 14.25 8.61 -15.31
CA ARG A 198 14.57 7.28 -15.85
C ARG A 198 13.37 6.61 -16.51
N LEU A 199 12.19 6.71 -15.92
CA LEU A 199 10.96 6.09 -16.40
C LEU A 199 10.57 6.64 -17.79
N ARG A 200 10.84 7.92 -18.07
CA ARG A 200 10.60 8.54 -19.40
C ARG A 200 11.30 7.81 -20.55
N GLN A 201 12.43 7.14 -20.30
CA GLN A 201 13.16 6.37 -21.31
C GLN A 201 12.39 5.11 -21.75
N TYR A 202 11.44 4.66 -20.94
CA TYR A 202 10.61 3.47 -21.16
C TYR A 202 9.17 3.84 -21.55
N GLY A 203 8.87 5.11 -21.78
CA GLY A 203 7.51 5.59 -22.12
C GLY A 203 6.90 4.93 -23.36
N ALA A 204 7.74 4.48 -24.30
CA ALA A 204 7.31 3.78 -25.51
C ALA A 204 6.83 2.33 -25.26
N LEU A 205 7.12 1.75 -24.09
CA LEU A 205 6.69 0.39 -23.73
C LEU A 205 5.28 0.33 -23.14
N PHE A 206 4.66 1.49 -22.89
CA PHE A 206 3.29 1.54 -22.42
C PHE A 206 2.33 1.36 -23.60
N ASP A 207 1.32 0.51 -23.41
CA ASP A 207 0.28 0.28 -24.40
C ASP A 207 -0.41 1.59 -24.83
N ALA A 208 -0.77 1.64 -26.12
CA ALA A 208 -1.68 2.64 -26.64
C ALA A 208 -3.04 2.57 -25.90
N PRO A 209 -3.81 3.67 -25.83
CA PRO A 209 -5.09 3.70 -25.13
C PRO A 209 -6.01 2.55 -25.56
N LYS A 210 -6.41 1.68 -24.62
CA LYS A 210 -7.21 0.48 -24.89
C LYS A 210 -8.68 0.79 -25.19
N VAL A 211 -9.17 1.96 -24.78
CA VAL A 211 -10.61 2.28 -24.85
C VAL A 211 -10.86 3.58 -25.60
N GLN A 212 -11.59 3.52 -26.73
CA GLN A 212 -11.96 4.69 -27.53
C GLN A 212 -13.11 5.53 -26.92
N ARG A 213 -13.91 4.97 -26.00
CA ARG A 213 -15.02 5.67 -25.31
C ARG A 213 -15.02 5.37 -23.82
N MET A 214 -14.97 6.41 -22.98
CA MET A 214 -15.07 6.24 -21.52
C MET A 214 -16.35 5.45 -21.16
N PRO A 215 -16.24 4.44 -20.28
CA PRO A 215 -17.42 3.83 -19.70
C PRO A 215 -18.23 4.91 -18.98
N SER A 216 -19.54 4.82 -19.08
CA SER A 216 -20.41 5.77 -18.38
C SER A 216 -20.19 5.64 -16.87
N VAL A 217 -20.39 6.72 -16.11
CA VAL A 217 -20.34 6.69 -14.64
C VAL A 217 -21.26 5.58 -14.12
N GLN A 218 -22.43 5.38 -14.73
CA GLN A 218 -23.36 4.30 -14.37
C GLN A 218 -22.74 2.91 -14.56
N THR A 219 -22.01 2.67 -15.65
CA THR A 219 -21.30 1.40 -15.92
C THR A 219 -20.23 1.14 -14.86
N VAL A 220 -19.49 2.17 -14.46
CA VAL A 220 -18.47 2.07 -13.41
C VAL A 220 -19.12 1.70 -12.07
N PHE A 221 -20.16 2.42 -11.66
CA PHE A 221 -20.88 2.14 -10.42
C PHE A 221 -21.58 0.77 -10.45
N ALA A 222 -22.08 0.33 -11.61
CA ALA A 222 -22.63 -1.02 -11.78
C ALA A 222 -21.56 -2.09 -11.55
N GLY A 223 -20.32 -1.88 -12.02
CA GLY A 223 -19.19 -2.77 -11.75
C GLY A 223 -18.87 -2.86 -10.26
N TYR A 224 -18.78 -1.73 -9.55
CA TYR A 224 -18.59 -1.72 -8.10
C TYR A 224 -19.73 -2.42 -7.36
N ARG A 225 -20.98 -2.13 -7.76
CA ARG A 225 -22.17 -2.76 -7.18
C ARG A 225 -22.17 -4.27 -7.39
N ALA A 226 -21.75 -4.77 -8.56
CA ALA A 226 -21.70 -6.19 -8.84
C ALA A 226 -20.73 -6.94 -7.90
N VAL A 227 -19.55 -6.36 -7.65
CA VAL A 227 -18.57 -6.93 -6.71
C VAL A 227 -19.09 -6.88 -5.28
N LEU A 228 -19.69 -5.76 -4.88
CA LEU A 228 -20.20 -5.55 -3.52
C LEU A 228 -21.56 -6.22 -3.26
N SER A 229 -22.30 -6.65 -4.28
CA SER A 229 -23.55 -7.41 -4.10
C SER A 229 -23.30 -8.88 -3.79
N ASN A 230 -22.13 -9.41 -4.15
CA ASN A 230 -21.73 -10.75 -3.77
C ASN A 230 -21.25 -10.75 -2.31
N PHE A 231 -21.75 -11.67 -1.49
CA PHE A 231 -21.33 -11.83 -0.10
C PHE A 231 -19.81 -11.97 0.05
N ARG A 232 -19.16 -12.78 -0.82
CA ARG A 232 -17.69 -12.96 -0.79
C ARG A 232 -16.95 -11.64 -1.05
N GLY A 233 -17.46 -10.82 -1.96
CA GLY A 233 -16.95 -9.49 -2.25
C GLY A 233 -17.20 -8.51 -1.11
N ALA A 234 -18.46 -8.32 -0.72
CA ALA A 234 -18.87 -7.44 0.38
C ALA A 234 -18.08 -7.69 1.66
N ARG A 235 -17.97 -8.97 2.06
CA ARG A 235 -17.17 -9.41 3.22
C ARG A 235 -15.71 -8.95 3.07
N THR A 236 -15.08 -9.27 1.94
CA THR A 236 -13.66 -8.98 1.75
C THR A 236 -13.37 -7.48 1.75
N TYR A 237 -14.19 -6.68 1.07
CA TYR A 237 -14.07 -5.22 1.08
C TYR A 237 -14.35 -4.61 2.46
N GLY A 238 -15.33 -5.14 3.20
CA GLY A 238 -15.58 -4.73 4.59
C GLY A 238 -14.37 -4.98 5.48
N TYR A 239 -13.71 -6.12 5.34
CA TYR A 239 -12.47 -6.42 6.06
C TYR A 239 -11.28 -5.58 5.58
N VAL A 240 -11.16 -5.27 4.29
CA VAL A 240 -10.13 -4.33 3.80
C VAL A 240 -10.30 -2.95 4.45
N LEU A 241 -11.54 -2.44 4.50
CA LEU A 241 -11.87 -1.16 5.12
C LEU A 241 -11.52 -1.18 6.61
N TRP A 242 -12.05 -2.15 7.34
CA TRP A 242 -11.86 -2.27 8.79
C TRP A 242 -10.39 -2.45 9.16
N ASN A 243 -9.68 -3.34 8.45
CA ASN A 243 -8.26 -3.56 8.68
C ASN A 243 -7.44 -2.28 8.39
N GLY A 244 -7.85 -1.49 7.39
CA GLY A 244 -7.31 -0.15 7.16
C GLY A 244 -7.55 0.80 8.33
N ILE A 245 -8.78 0.87 8.83
CA ILE A 245 -9.17 1.69 9.99
C ILE A 245 -8.30 1.33 11.20
N TYR A 246 -8.20 0.05 11.52
CA TYR A 246 -7.44 -0.42 12.67
C TYR A 246 -5.95 -0.08 12.56
N HIS A 247 -5.30 -0.52 11.48
CA HIS A 247 -3.85 -0.39 11.36
C HIS A 247 -3.39 1.05 11.25
N SER A 248 -4.04 1.87 10.41
CA SER A 248 -3.67 3.28 10.30
C SER A 248 -4.02 4.05 11.57
N GLY A 249 -5.15 3.74 12.20
CA GLY A 249 -5.55 4.32 13.48
C GLY A 249 -4.49 4.12 14.54
N VAL A 250 -4.09 2.88 14.81
CA VAL A 250 -3.05 2.60 15.80
C VAL A 250 -1.70 3.19 15.36
N TYR A 251 -1.27 2.90 14.12
CA TYR A 251 0.05 3.28 13.61
C TYR A 251 0.29 4.79 13.65
N THR A 252 -0.69 5.60 13.22
CA THR A 252 -0.54 7.06 13.13
C THR A 252 -0.11 7.68 14.45
N TRP A 253 -0.62 7.14 15.56
CA TRP A 253 -0.43 7.70 16.90
C TRP A 253 0.66 7.00 17.71
N LEU A 254 1.37 6.02 17.15
CA LEU A 254 2.43 5.27 17.86
C LEU A 254 3.58 6.17 18.31
N GLY A 255 4.03 7.09 17.45
CA GLY A 255 5.11 8.02 17.81
C GLY A 255 4.72 8.94 18.97
N PHE A 256 3.48 9.45 18.93
CA PHE A 256 2.92 10.26 20.01
C PHE A 256 2.70 9.46 21.30
N TYR A 257 2.23 8.21 21.19
CA TYR A 257 2.13 7.29 22.32
C TYR A 257 3.49 7.10 23.01
N MET A 258 4.54 6.78 22.23
CA MET A 258 5.88 6.53 22.77
C MET A 258 6.51 7.78 23.39
N SER A 259 6.34 8.94 22.76
CA SER A 259 6.79 10.23 23.29
C SER A 259 6.10 10.55 24.61
N GLN A 260 4.77 10.45 24.67
CA GLN A 260 4.03 10.80 25.89
C GLN A 260 4.21 9.76 27.01
N ARG A 261 4.32 8.48 26.67
CA ARG A 261 4.36 7.38 27.65
C ARG A 261 5.75 7.14 28.23
N TYR A 262 6.79 7.26 27.40
CA TYR A 262 8.15 6.85 27.74
C TYR A 262 9.18 7.97 27.58
N ASP A 263 8.76 9.20 27.26
CA ASP A 263 9.63 10.35 26.98
C ASP A 263 10.67 10.05 25.88
N MET A 264 10.28 9.22 24.92
CA MET A 264 11.18 8.81 23.84
C MET A 264 11.46 9.97 22.88
N ASN A 265 12.74 10.13 22.54
CA ASN A 265 13.16 11.05 21.49
C ASN A 265 12.91 10.48 20.07
N ALA A 266 13.10 11.31 19.04
CA ALA A 266 12.83 10.92 17.65
C ALA A 266 13.64 9.69 17.19
N LEU A 267 14.90 9.55 17.63
CA LEU A 267 15.73 8.39 17.30
C LEU A 267 15.16 7.11 17.90
N GLN A 268 14.73 7.14 19.17
CA GLN A 268 14.14 5.99 19.86
C GLN A 268 12.78 5.60 19.27
N ILE A 269 11.95 6.58 18.92
CA ILE A 269 10.67 6.37 18.22
C ILE A 269 10.93 5.71 16.87
N GLY A 270 11.87 6.25 16.08
CA GLY A 270 12.24 5.71 14.78
C GLY A 270 12.73 4.27 14.85
N LEU A 271 13.62 3.95 15.80
CA LEU A 271 14.10 2.58 16.04
C LEU A 271 12.99 1.61 16.47
N THR A 272 12.02 2.08 17.27
CA THR A 272 10.90 1.26 17.72
C THR A 272 9.91 0.98 16.58
N ILE A 273 9.59 2.00 15.78
CA ILE A 273 8.66 1.90 14.66
C ILE A 273 9.27 1.19 13.46
N LEU A 274 10.60 1.07 13.37
CA LEU A 274 11.29 0.22 12.39
C LEU A 274 10.74 -1.22 12.40
N GLY A 275 10.28 -1.70 13.56
CA GLY A 275 9.59 -2.98 13.69
C GLY A 275 8.26 -3.08 12.93
N TYR A 276 7.64 -1.98 12.50
CA TYR A 276 6.38 -2.01 11.75
C TYR A 276 6.54 -2.44 10.29
N GLY A 277 7.74 -2.35 9.70
CA GLY A 277 7.96 -2.66 8.28
C GLY A 277 8.97 -3.79 8.00
N ILE A 278 9.84 -4.13 8.96
CA ILE A 278 10.76 -5.28 8.83
C ILE A 278 10.01 -6.61 8.63
N PRO A 279 8.97 -6.94 9.42
CA PRO A 279 8.34 -8.26 9.32
C PRO A 279 7.80 -8.54 7.92
N GLY A 280 7.18 -7.56 7.27
CA GLY A 280 6.71 -7.69 5.88
C GLY A 280 7.83 -8.06 4.93
N LEU A 281 9.00 -7.42 5.03
CA LEU A 281 10.15 -7.72 4.17
C LEU A 281 10.73 -9.13 4.41
N ILE A 282 10.79 -9.58 5.66
CA ILE A 282 11.41 -10.86 6.03
C ILE A 282 10.45 -12.04 5.82
N PHE A 283 9.20 -11.89 6.23
CA PHE A 283 8.23 -12.98 6.30
C PHE A 283 7.33 -13.07 5.06
N SER A 284 7.33 -12.10 4.14
CA SER A 284 6.54 -12.15 2.90
C SER A 284 6.66 -13.47 2.12
N PRO A 285 7.88 -14.02 1.86
CA PRO A 285 7.99 -15.29 1.14
C PRO A 285 7.43 -16.48 1.92
N LEU A 286 7.53 -16.45 3.25
CA LEU A 286 7.01 -17.50 4.12
C LEU A 286 5.47 -17.47 4.18
N ILE A 287 4.89 -16.28 4.25
CA ILE A 287 3.44 -16.06 4.17
C ILE A 287 2.91 -16.57 2.82
N GLY A 288 3.59 -16.27 1.71
CA GLY A 288 3.24 -16.78 0.39
C GLY A 288 3.16 -18.32 0.36
N ARG A 289 4.23 -19.01 0.79
CA ARG A 289 4.23 -20.49 0.85
C ARG A 289 3.17 -21.04 1.79
N ALA A 290 2.87 -20.35 2.89
CA ALA A 290 1.83 -20.76 3.82
C ALA A 290 0.43 -20.63 3.20
N VAL A 291 0.19 -19.57 2.42
CA VAL A 291 -1.06 -19.40 1.64
C VAL A 291 -1.23 -20.56 0.67
N ASP A 292 -0.19 -20.91 -0.08
CA ASP A 292 -0.24 -22.00 -1.07
C ASP A 292 -0.51 -23.35 -0.40
N ARG A 293 0.04 -23.59 0.80
CA ARG A 293 -0.08 -24.87 1.51
C ARG A 293 -1.38 -25.02 2.30
N TRP A 294 -1.81 -23.96 2.99
CA TRP A 294 -2.89 -24.02 3.98
C TRP A 294 -4.14 -23.24 3.56
N GLY A 295 -4.02 -22.37 2.57
CA GLY A 295 -5.08 -21.48 2.11
C GLY A 295 -5.21 -20.26 3.00
N ARG A 296 -5.98 -19.28 2.51
CA ARG A 296 -6.14 -17.98 3.17
C ARG A 296 -6.94 -18.08 4.48
N ARG A 297 -7.80 -19.10 4.61
CA ARG A 297 -8.66 -19.38 5.78
C ARG A 297 -7.92 -19.53 7.11
N TRP A 298 -6.69 -20.06 7.09
CA TRP A 298 -5.90 -20.31 8.31
C TRP A 298 -4.92 -19.19 8.64
N LEU A 299 -4.88 -18.13 7.83
CA LEU A 299 -3.93 -17.03 7.98
C LEU A 299 -4.63 -15.71 8.31
N ILE A 300 -5.77 -15.41 7.68
CA ILE A 300 -6.51 -14.15 7.92
C ILE A 300 -6.96 -14.02 9.38
N PRO A 301 -7.70 -14.98 9.99
CA PRO A 301 -8.17 -14.80 11.37
C PRO A 301 -7.03 -14.69 12.40
N PRO A 302 -5.97 -15.52 12.35
CA PRO A 302 -4.81 -15.33 13.21
C PRO A 302 -4.09 -13.99 12.98
N GLY A 303 -3.98 -13.51 11.74
CA GLY A 303 -3.42 -12.20 11.42
C GLY A 303 -4.16 -11.06 12.12
N LEU A 304 -5.50 -11.05 12.01
CA LEU A 304 -6.35 -10.08 12.72
C LEU A 304 -6.22 -10.22 14.24
N GLY A 305 -6.13 -11.45 14.76
CA GLY A 305 -5.93 -11.73 16.17
C GLY A 305 -4.59 -11.23 16.71
N MET A 306 -3.49 -11.44 15.97
CA MET A 306 -2.16 -10.91 16.31
C MET A 306 -2.19 -9.37 16.40
N ALA A 307 -2.79 -8.73 15.39
CA ALA A 307 -2.99 -7.28 15.39
C ALA A 307 -3.76 -6.81 16.64
N ALA A 308 -4.90 -7.44 16.96
CA ALA A 308 -5.68 -7.13 18.16
C ALA A 308 -4.88 -7.31 19.46
N LEU A 309 -4.17 -8.42 19.60
CA LEU A 309 -3.35 -8.71 20.78
C LEU A 309 -2.22 -7.69 20.96
N ALA A 310 -1.60 -7.24 19.87
CA ALA A 310 -0.61 -6.17 19.92
C ALA A 310 -1.20 -4.87 20.49
N GLY A 311 -2.37 -4.45 19.99
CA GLY A 311 -3.06 -3.27 20.51
C GLY A 311 -3.47 -3.40 21.99
N LEU A 312 -3.97 -4.56 22.40
CA LEU A 312 -4.34 -4.84 23.80
C LEU A 312 -3.12 -4.86 24.72
N ALA A 313 -1.99 -5.40 24.26
CA ALA A 313 -0.74 -5.46 25.04
C ALA A 313 -0.16 -4.07 25.34
N MET A 314 -0.53 -3.04 24.56
CA MET A 314 -0.10 -1.66 24.75
C MET A 314 -1.01 -0.84 25.69
N ILE A 315 -2.10 -1.42 26.19
CA ILE A 315 -2.99 -0.76 27.17
C ILE A 315 -2.30 -0.57 28.53
N PRO A 316 -1.75 -1.61 29.18
CA PRO A 316 -1.01 -1.43 30.42
C PRO A 316 0.32 -0.71 30.18
N GLU A 317 0.90 -0.15 31.25
CA GLU A 317 2.30 0.28 31.21
C GLU A 317 3.20 -0.94 31.05
N VAL A 318 3.87 -1.05 29.91
CA VAL A 318 4.83 -2.11 29.66
C VAL A 318 6.20 -1.50 29.39
N PRO A 319 7.29 -2.24 29.61
CA PRO A 319 8.61 -1.75 29.25
C PRO A 319 8.71 -1.42 27.74
N PRO A 320 9.56 -0.46 27.34
CA PRO A 320 9.79 -0.09 25.94
C PRO A 320 9.99 -1.27 24.97
N PHE A 321 10.77 -2.28 25.34
CA PHE A 321 11.03 -3.45 24.49
C PHE A 321 9.75 -4.27 24.22
N ALA A 322 8.81 -4.30 25.17
CA ALA A 322 7.54 -4.99 25.00
C ALA A 322 6.63 -4.21 24.03
N THR A 323 6.68 -2.87 24.05
CA THR A 323 6.02 -2.04 23.04
C THR A 323 6.64 -2.26 21.65
N THR A 324 7.96 -2.35 21.53
CA THR A 324 8.62 -2.69 20.25
C THR A 324 8.15 -4.04 19.73
N THR A 325 8.04 -5.03 20.62
CA THR A 325 7.52 -6.37 20.29
C THR A 325 6.05 -6.29 19.83
N ALA A 326 5.22 -5.49 20.50
CA ALA A 326 3.84 -5.28 20.08
C ALA A 326 3.77 -4.64 18.68
N VAL A 327 4.61 -3.67 18.36
CA VAL A 327 4.69 -3.05 17.02
C VAL A 327 5.09 -4.07 15.94
N LEU A 328 6.03 -4.97 16.23
CA LEU A 328 6.39 -6.08 15.34
C LEU A 328 5.21 -7.04 15.10
N VAL A 329 4.49 -7.40 16.17
CA VAL A 329 3.31 -8.27 16.09
C VAL A 329 2.17 -7.59 15.33
N LEU A 330 2.00 -6.27 15.52
CA LEU A 330 1.04 -5.45 14.79
C LEU A 330 1.34 -5.48 13.28
N SER A 331 2.61 -5.35 12.88
CA SER A 331 3.05 -5.48 11.48
C SER A 331 2.75 -6.85 10.90
N LEU A 332 3.12 -7.92 11.62
CA LEU A 332 2.80 -9.29 11.18
C LEU A 332 1.29 -9.50 10.99
N GLY A 333 0.45 -8.90 11.84
CA GLY A 333 -1.00 -8.92 11.65
C GLY A 333 -1.45 -8.27 10.34
N TYR A 334 -0.81 -7.17 9.94
CA TYR A 334 -1.04 -6.52 8.64
C TYR A 334 -0.61 -7.42 7.48
N ASP A 335 0.57 -8.04 7.58
CA ASP A 335 1.14 -8.91 6.53
C ASP A 335 0.35 -10.20 6.32
N PHE A 336 -0.24 -10.74 7.39
CA PHE A 336 -1.09 -11.94 7.33
C PHE A 336 -2.50 -11.64 6.80
N THR A 337 -2.82 -10.38 6.50
CA THR A 337 -4.16 -9.96 6.08
C THR A 337 -4.16 -9.26 4.73
N GLN A 338 -3.42 -8.17 4.54
CA GLN A 338 -3.55 -7.33 3.35
C GLN A 338 -3.18 -7.99 2.03
N PRO A 339 -2.03 -8.70 1.90
CA PRO A 339 -1.71 -9.44 0.69
C PRO A 339 -2.76 -10.51 0.38
N LEU A 340 -3.34 -11.13 1.42
CA LEU A 340 -4.35 -12.17 1.27
C LEU A 340 -5.69 -11.59 0.79
N PHE A 341 -6.10 -10.42 1.29
CA PHE A 341 -7.26 -9.72 0.76
C PHE A 341 -7.08 -9.34 -0.70
N VAL A 342 -5.88 -8.92 -1.10
CA VAL A 342 -5.58 -8.68 -2.52
C VAL A 342 -5.79 -9.95 -3.34
N GLY A 343 -5.23 -11.09 -2.91
CA GLY A 343 -5.41 -12.37 -3.61
C GLY A 343 -6.88 -12.79 -3.76
N ILE A 344 -7.71 -12.52 -2.75
CA ILE A 344 -9.16 -12.77 -2.87
C ILE A 344 -9.76 -11.80 -3.88
N VAL A 345 -9.47 -10.51 -3.77
CA VAL A 345 -10.01 -9.45 -4.64
C VAL A 345 -9.67 -9.69 -6.11
N THR A 346 -8.46 -10.13 -6.42
CA THR A 346 -8.05 -10.50 -7.79
C THR A 346 -8.82 -11.71 -8.33
N SER A 347 -9.34 -12.57 -7.46
CA SER A 347 -10.17 -13.73 -7.84
C SER A 347 -11.67 -13.45 -7.91
N LEU A 348 -12.12 -12.22 -7.62
CA LEU A 348 -13.54 -11.86 -7.64
C LEU A 348 -14.06 -11.46 -9.03
N THR A 349 -13.18 -11.26 -10.00
CA THR A 349 -13.55 -10.76 -11.32
C THR A 349 -12.61 -11.30 -12.40
N ASP A 350 -13.07 -11.25 -13.65
CA ASP A 350 -12.29 -11.60 -14.83
C ASP A 350 -11.23 -10.53 -15.14
N ASP A 351 -10.19 -10.92 -15.88
CA ASP A 351 -9.04 -10.06 -16.21
C ASP A 351 -9.44 -8.69 -16.79
N GLU A 352 -10.53 -8.60 -17.55
CA GLU A 352 -11.02 -7.35 -18.15
C GLU A 352 -11.43 -6.29 -17.12
N LYS A 353 -11.87 -6.69 -15.93
CA LYS A 353 -12.36 -5.79 -14.87
C LYS A 353 -11.38 -5.67 -13.70
N LEU A 354 -10.23 -6.34 -13.79
CA LEU A 354 -9.23 -6.39 -12.73
C LEU A 354 -8.77 -4.98 -12.29
N GLY A 355 -8.52 -4.08 -13.24
CA GLY A 355 -8.12 -2.70 -12.94
C GLY A 355 -9.17 -1.93 -12.13
N GLN A 356 -10.46 -2.09 -12.48
CA GLN A 356 -11.58 -1.49 -11.75
C GLN A 356 -11.70 -2.04 -10.33
N THR A 357 -11.63 -3.35 -10.18
CA THR A 357 -11.71 -4.03 -8.88
C THR A 357 -10.52 -3.69 -8.00
N MET A 358 -9.30 -3.65 -8.53
CA MET A 358 -8.12 -3.20 -7.79
C MET A 358 -8.20 -1.72 -7.42
N GLY A 359 -8.75 -0.86 -8.29
CA GLY A 359 -9.03 0.54 -7.99
C GLY A 359 -9.98 0.71 -6.80
N LEU A 360 -11.08 -0.05 -6.77
CA LEU A 360 -12.01 -0.06 -5.63
C LEU A 360 -11.31 -0.54 -4.35
N LYS A 361 -10.45 -1.56 -4.42
CA LYS A 361 -9.70 -2.06 -3.24
C LYS A 361 -8.78 -0.99 -2.68
N VAL A 362 -8.05 -0.30 -3.55
CA VAL A 362 -7.16 0.80 -3.17
C VAL A 362 -7.98 1.92 -2.52
N PHE A 363 -9.10 2.34 -3.13
CA PHE A 363 -10.02 3.30 -2.52
C PHE A 363 -10.45 2.85 -1.12
N THR A 364 -10.99 1.64 -0.97
CA THR A 364 -11.47 1.13 0.31
C THR A 364 -10.37 1.09 1.37
N LEU A 365 -9.15 0.66 1.01
CA LEU A 365 -8.02 0.61 1.93
C LEU A 365 -7.63 2.02 2.41
N PHE A 366 -7.43 2.97 1.50
CA PHE A 366 -6.98 4.31 1.84
C PHE A 366 -8.08 5.14 2.52
N THR A 367 -9.35 4.90 2.20
CA THR A 367 -10.47 5.40 2.99
C THR A 367 -10.40 4.89 4.41
N GLY A 368 -10.14 3.59 4.59
CA GLY A 368 -9.92 3.01 5.91
C GLY A 368 -8.74 3.66 6.64
N PHE A 369 -7.63 3.87 5.94
CA PHE A 369 -6.46 4.55 6.52
C PHE A 369 -6.76 5.96 7.01
N GLY A 370 -7.44 6.75 6.18
CA GLY A 370 -7.85 8.11 6.55
C GLY A 370 -8.82 8.10 7.73
N ILE A 371 -9.94 7.38 7.63
CA ILE A 371 -10.94 7.30 8.69
C ILE A 371 -10.33 6.78 10.00
N GLY A 372 -9.50 5.75 9.95
CA GLY A 372 -8.85 5.17 11.11
C GLY A 372 -7.92 6.14 11.84
N SER A 373 -7.02 6.80 11.09
CA SER A 373 -6.10 7.79 11.66
C SER A 373 -6.85 8.93 12.37
N TRP A 374 -7.95 9.39 11.77
CA TRP A 374 -8.80 10.42 12.35
C TRP A 374 -9.57 9.92 13.58
N LEU A 375 -10.31 8.81 13.46
CA LEU A 375 -11.12 8.26 14.55
C LEU A 375 -10.28 7.89 15.78
N PHE A 376 -9.07 7.36 15.58
CA PHE A 376 -8.18 7.07 16.70
C PHE A 376 -7.74 8.36 17.39
N GLY A 377 -7.43 9.41 16.62
CA GLY A 377 -7.10 10.73 17.14
C GLY A 377 -8.22 11.35 17.96
N GLU A 378 -9.46 11.23 17.50
CA GLU A 378 -10.65 11.63 18.27
C GLU A 378 -10.83 10.80 19.54
N ALA A 379 -10.56 9.50 19.49
CA ALA A 379 -10.63 8.64 20.66
C ALA A 379 -9.57 8.98 21.73
N LEU A 380 -8.50 9.71 21.39
CA LEU A 380 -7.49 10.17 22.35
C LEU A 380 -8.03 11.17 23.37
N HIS A 381 -9.18 11.81 23.13
CA HIS A 381 -9.85 12.63 24.16
C HIS A 381 -10.25 11.80 25.39
N TRP A 382 -10.40 10.48 25.24
CA TRP A 382 -10.65 9.52 26.33
C TRP A 382 -9.38 8.82 26.83
N GLY A 383 -8.20 9.22 26.33
CA GLY A 383 -6.90 8.65 26.64
C GLY A 383 -6.54 7.42 25.81
N PHE A 384 -5.24 7.10 25.77
CA PHE A 384 -4.70 5.99 24.98
C PHE A 384 -5.28 4.62 25.35
N ALA A 385 -5.48 4.36 26.65
CA ALA A 385 -6.04 3.09 27.10
C ALA A 385 -7.44 2.83 26.51
N SER A 386 -8.31 3.85 26.52
CA SER A 386 -9.66 3.79 25.96
C SER A 386 -9.62 3.64 24.43
N ALA A 387 -8.80 4.43 23.74
CA ALA A 387 -8.65 4.36 22.29
C ALA A 387 -8.16 2.96 21.83
N LEU A 388 -7.12 2.44 22.48
CA LEU A 388 -6.59 1.10 22.22
C LEU A 388 -7.61 0.00 22.55
N ALA A 389 -8.34 0.11 23.67
CA ALA A 389 -9.36 -0.86 24.04
C ALA A 389 -10.50 -0.93 23.01
N ILE A 390 -10.97 0.22 22.51
CA ILE A 390 -12.01 0.28 21.48
C ILE A 390 -11.51 -0.36 20.18
N PHE A 391 -10.37 0.11 19.67
CA PHE A 391 -9.85 -0.35 18.38
C PHE A 391 -9.44 -1.82 18.42
N ALA A 392 -8.69 -2.23 19.44
CA ALA A 392 -8.20 -3.60 19.57
C ALA A 392 -9.33 -4.58 19.95
N GLY A 393 -10.32 -4.14 20.73
CA GLY A 393 -11.53 -4.91 21.01
C GLY A 393 -12.34 -5.18 19.75
N MET A 394 -12.57 -4.16 18.92
CA MET A 394 -13.23 -4.33 17.62
C MET A 394 -12.41 -5.22 16.67
N GLN A 395 -11.08 -5.10 16.65
CA GLN A 395 -10.21 -5.95 15.85
C GLN A 395 -10.28 -7.42 16.30
N LEU A 396 -10.36 -7.67 17.62
CA LEU A 396 -10.53 -9.00 18.17
C LEU A 396 -11.88 -9.61 17.77
N LEU A 397 -12.97 -8.83 17.85
CA LEU A 397 -14.29 -9.26 17.38
C LEU A 397 -14.26 -9.58 15.88
N ALA A 398 -13.60 -8.75 15.07
CA ALA A 398 -13.40 -8.99 13.65
C ALA A 398 -12.58 -10.26 13.39
N ALA A 399 -11.56 -10.55 14.21
CA ALA A 399 -10.76 -11.77 14.13
C ALA A 399 -11.60 -13.02 14.43
N ILE A 400 -12.44 -12.99 15.47
CA ILE A 400 -13.35 -14.09 15.81
C ILE A 400 -14.37 -14.31 14.68
N ALA A 401 -14.99 -13.23 14.19
CA ALA A 401 -15.93 -13.31 13.08
C ALA A 401 -15.28 -13.79 11.78
N ALA A 402 -13.98 -13.54 11.57
CA ALA A 402 -13.27 -13.94 10.36
C ALA A 402 -13.15 -15.46 10.23
N VAL A 403 -13.15 -16.21 11.35
CA VAL A 403 -13.00 -17.68 11.34
C VAL A 403 -14.08 -18.37 10.48
N PRO A 404 -15.38 -18.23 10.76
CA PRO A 404 -16.41 -18.80 9.90
C PRO A 404 -16.49 -18.09 8.54
N LEU A 405 -16.23 -16.78 8.51
CA LEU A 405 -16.42 -15.97 7.30
C LEU A 405 -15.42 -16.27 6.19
N PHE A 406 -14.16 -16.60 6.52
CA PHE A 406 -13.12 -16.94 5.54
C PHE A 406 -12.87 -18.45 5.41
N TRP A 407 -13.66 -19.30 6.07
CA TRP A 407 -13.47 -20.75 6.08
C TRP A 407 -13.42 -21.40 4.69
N GLN A 408 -14.15 -20.81 3.73
CA GLN A 408 -14.23 -21.30 2.35
C GLN A 408 -13.03 -20.91 1.49
N GLU A 409 -12.13 -20.04 1.95
CA GLU A 409 -10.92 -19.64 1.21
C GLU A 409 -9.80 -20.69 1.37
N LYS A 410 -10.03 -21.86 0.78
CA LYS A 410 -9.10 -23.00 0.71
C LYS A 410 -7.94 -22.71 -0.26
N PRO A 411 -6.84 -23.50 -0.22
CA PRO A 411 -5.83 -23.45 -1.28
C PRO A 411 -6.46 -23.65 -2.66
N ASP A 412 -5.89 -23.01 -3.67
CA ASP A 412 -6.30 -23.20 -5.06
C ASP A 412 -5.91 -24.65 -5.49
N ASP A 413 -6.86 -25.43 -6.02
CA ASP A 413 -6.66 -26.84 -6.35
C ASP A 413 -5.87 -26.99 -7.67
N PRO A 414 -4.62 -27.54 -7.65
CA PRO A 414 -3.82 -27.69 -8.85
C PRO A 414 -4.43 -28.65 -9.89
N SER A 415 -5.33 -29.55 -9.46
CA SER A 415 -5.95 -30.55 -10.34
C SER A 415 -7.11 -30.00 -11.17
N ALA A 416 -7.73 -28.90 -10.72
CA ALA A 416 -8.84 -28.26 -11.42
C ALA A 416 -8.38 -27.43 -12.63
N THR A 417 -7.16 -26.88 -12.58
CA THR A 417 -6.58 -26.04 -13.65
C THR A 417 -6.16 -26.87 -14.87
N LEU A 418 -5.62 -28.08 -14.63
CA LEU A 418 -5.26 -29.01 -15.70
C LEU A 418 -6.49 -29.57 -16.44
N ALA A 419 -7.64 -29.67 -15.78
CA ALA A 419 -8.87 -30.14 -16.41
C ALA A 419 -9.45 -29.11 -17.40
N SER A 420 -9.38 -27.81 -17.08
CA SER A 420 -9.86 -26.73 -17.97
C SER A 420 -8.96 -26.43 -19.16
N GLU A 421 -7.69 -26.83 -19.12
CA GLU A 421 -6.76 -26.70 -20.26
C GLU A 421 -6.87 -27.91 -21.22
N SER A 422 -7.60 -28.97 -20.83
CA SER A 422 -7.78 -30.19 -21.62
C SER A 422 -9.15 -30.35 -22.30
N SER A 423 -10.02 -29.34 -22.14
CA SER A 423 -11.38 -29.27 -22.71
C SER A 423 -11.54 -28.02 -23.56
#